data_AF-A0A2S4VVZ4-F1
#
_entry.id   AF-A0A2S4VVZ4-F1
#
_cell.length_a   1.000
_cell.length_b   1.000
_cell.length_c   1.000
_cell.angle_alpha   90.00
_cell.angle_beta   90.00
_cell.angle_gamma   90.00
#
_symmetry.space_group_name_H-M   'P 1'
#
loop_
_entity.id
_entity.type
_entity.pdbx_description
1 polymer ?
#
loop_
_entity_poly.entity_id
_entity_poly.type
_entity_poly.pdbx_seq_one_letter_code
_entity_poly.pdbx_strand_id
1 'polypeptide(L)'
;MRVKPKFFRAPYGEHNKQSLDILAKRGYTVVDWSFDSGDSVGATPESSMKGYNNWQEVSRPSDRSQSRDLPNYGHKRKPSARDSSWTCAGTPTSD
;
A
#
# COMPACT_ATOMS: atom_id res chain seq x y z
N MET A 1 23.25 16.25 4.72
CA MET A 1 22.99 15.00 3.97
C MET A 1 21.49 14.74 3.99
N ARG A 2 20.87 14.33 2.88
CA ARG A 2 19.40 14.17 2.79
C ARG A 2 19.06 12.72 2.45
N VAL A 3 18.16 12.10 3.21
CA VAL A 3 17.68 10.74 2.98
C VAL A 3 16.74 10.72 1.76
N LYS A 4 16.94 9.76 0.85
CA LYS A 4 16.04 9.49 -0.28
C LYS A 4 15.49 8.06 -0.13
N PRO A 5 14.20 7.90 0.21
CA PRO A 5 13.59 6.58 0.33
C PRO A 5 13.67 5.79 -0.99
N LYS A 6 13.88 4.48 -0.90
CA LYS A 6 13.89 3.59 -2.08
C LYS A 6 12.48 3.19 -2.51
N PHE A 7 11.57 3.08 -1.56
CA PHE A 7 10.23 2.58 -1.78
C PHE A 7 9.22 3.72 -1.82
N PHE A 8 8.27 3.62 -2.74
CA PHE A 8 7.16 4.55 -2.91
C PHE A 8 5.84 3.78 -2.91
N ARG A 9 4.80 4.35 -2.30
CA ARG A 9 3.43 3.85 -2.39
C ARG A 9 2.55 5.00 -2.83
N ALA A 10 1.78 4.79 -3.90
CA ALA A 10 0.88 5.81 -4.37
C ALA A 10 -0.25 6.04 -3.35
N PRO A 11 -0.72 7.28 -3.14
CA PRO A 11 -1.92 7.54 -2.38
C PRO A 11 -3.07 6.68 -2.93
N TYR A 12 -3.77 5.98 -2.03
CA TYR A 12 -4.87 5.07 -2.36
C TYR A 12 -4.51 3.92 -3.33
N GLY A 13 -3.22 3.68 -3.59
CA GLY A 13 -2.77 2.70 -4.58
C GLY A 13 -3.05 3.11 -6.03
N GLU A 14 -3.44 4.37 -6.26
CA GLU A 14 -3.80 4.84 -7.60
C GLU A 14 -2.57 5.29 -8.38
N HIS A 15 -2.28 4.58 -9.48
CA HIS A 15 -1.19 4.90 -10.38
C HIS A 15 -1.49 4.50 -11.82
N ASN A 16 -0.90 5.25 -12.75
CA ASN A 16 -0.94 4.97 -14.18
C ASN A 16 0.47 4.69 -14.72
N LYS A 17 0.55 4.18 -15.96
CA LYS A 17 1.81 3.80 -16.60
C LYS A 17 2.83 4.94 -16.61
N GLN A 18 2.42 6.15 -16.97
CA GLN A 18 3.31 7.31 -17.00
C GLN A 18 3.94 7.60 -15.64
N SER A 19 3.15 7.53 -14.57
CA SER A 19 3.62 7.77 -13.20
C SER A 19 4.60 6.69 -12.75
N LEU A 20 4.32 5.42 -13.06
CA LEU A 20 5.23 4.30 -12.80
C LEU A 20 6.55 4.44 -13.55
N ASP A 21 6.51 4.85 -14.82
CA ASP A 21 7.71 5.03 -15.66
C ASP A 21 8.61 6.15 -15.10
N ILE A 22 8.04 7.25 -14.62
CA ILE A 22 8.78 8.34 -13.97
C ILE A 22 9.44 7.86 -12.67
N LEU A 23 8.71 7.12 -11.84
CA LEU A 23 9.21 6.60 -10.57
C LEU A 23 10.35 5.60 -10.78
N ALA A 24 10.22 4.71 -11.77
CA ALA A 24 11.27 3.77 -12.15
C ALA A 24 12.53 4.49 -12.65
N LYS A 25 12.39 5.50 -13.53
CA LYS A 25 13.52 6.34 -14.01
C LYS A 25 14.23 7.07 -12.88
N ARG A 26 13.51 7.44 -11.83
CA ARG A 26 14.06 8.07 -10.61
C ARG A 26 14.62 7.06 -9.60
N GLY A 27 14.56 5.76 -9.92
CA GLY A 27 15.11 4.69 -9.10
C GLY A 27 14.23 4.24 -7.94
N TYR A 28 12.94 4.61 -7.91
CA TYR A 28 12.00 4.16 -6.90
C TYR A 28 11.42 2.78 -7.23
N THR A 29 11.15 2.00 -6.19
CA THR A 29 10.37 0.76 -6.26
C THR A 29 8.97 1.03 -5.73
N VAL A 30 7.94 0.77 -6.54
CA VAL A 30 6.54 0.96 -6.11
C VAL A 30 6.05 -0.28 -5.38
N VAL A 31 5.50 -0.10 -4.18
CA VAL A 31 5.00 -1.18 -3.32
C VAL A 31 3.56 -0.89 -2.89
N ASP A 32 2.64 -1.73 -3.35
CA ASP A 32 1.22 -1.69 -2.95
C ASP A 32 0.99 -2.58 -1.71
N TRP A 33 -0.24 -3.06 -1.52
CA TRP A 33 -0.61 -3.99 -0.45
C TRP A 33 -1.51 -5.11 -0.98
N SER A 34 -1.42 -6.28 -0.36
CA SER A 34 -2.25 -7.46 -0.65
C SER A 34 -3.44 -7.61 0.32
N PHE A 35 -3.37 -6.94 1.46
CA PHE A 35 -4.38 -6.95 2.52
C PHE A 35 -4.60 -5.52 3.01
N ASP A 36 -5.87 -5.16 3.21
CA ASP A 36 -6.32 -3.86 3.72
C ASP A 36 -7.08 -4.12 5.02
N SER A 37 -6.58 -3.58 6.14
CA SER A 37 -7.12 -3.79 7.48
C SER A 37 -8.43 -3.04 7.74
N GLY A 38 -8.77 -2.04 6.92
CA GLY A 38 -9.92 -1.16 7.14
C GLY A 38 -9.80 -0.30 8.41
N ASP A 39 -8.62 -0.19 9.01
CA ASP A 39 -8.34 0.63 10.18
C ASP A 39 -8.56 2.12 9.88
N SER A 40 -8.40 2.54 8.62
CA SER A 40 -8.70 3.91 8.18
C SER A 40 -10.19 4.23 8.10
N VAL A 41 -11.08 3.23 8.10
CA VAL A 41 -12.55 3.40 8.02
C VAL A 41 -13.28 2.98 9.30
N GLY A 42 -12.54 2.77 10.40
CA GLY A 42 -13.11 2.47 11.72
C GLY A 42 -13.24 0.99 12.06
N ALA A 43 -12.51 0.09 11.40
CA ALA A 43 -12.40 -1.30 11.86
C ALA A 43 -11.84 -1.36 13.30
N THR A 44 -12.40 -2.24 14.14
CA THR A 44 -11.85 -2.45 15.49
C THR A 44 -10.52 -3.23 15.42
N PRO A 45 -9.65 -3.12 16.44
CA PRO A 45 -8.42 -3.90 16.49
C PRO A 45 -8.64 -5.40 16.30
N GLU A 46 -9.69 -5.95 16.91
CA GLU A 46 -10.05 -7.37 16.81
C GLU A 46 -10.40 -7.76 15.37
N SER A 47 -11.13 -6.89 14.66
CA SER A 47 -11.51 -7.11 13.26
C SER A 47 -10.29 -7.08 12.33
N SER A 48 -9.40 -6.09 12.51
CA SER A 48 -8.16 -5.99 11.72
C SER A 48 -7.24 -7.19 11.93
N MET A 49 -7.07 -7.64 13.19
CA MET A 49 -6.28 -8.83 13.51
C MET A 49 -6.88 -10.11 12.92
N LYS A 50 -8.20 -10.29 13.02
CA LYS A 50 -8.89 -11.44 12.43
C LYS A 50 -8.74 -11.46 10.92
N GLY A 51 -8.92 -10.31 10.26
CA GLY A 51 -8.72 -10.18 8.81
C GLY A 51 -7.31 -10.55 8.38
N TYR A 52 -6.30 -10.08 9.12
CA TYR A 52 -4.90 -10.36 8.84
C TYR A 52 -4.56 -11.84 9.00
N ASN A 53 -5.03 -12.48 10.08
CA ASN A 53 -4.80 -13.91 10.32
C ASN A 53 -5.44 -14.78 9.23
N ASN A 54 -6.67 -14.46 8.84
CA ASN A 54 -7.34 -15.15 7.73
C ASN A 54 -6.58 -14.98 6.40
N TRP A 55 -6.09 -13.77 6.11
CA TRP A 55 -5.29 -13.53 4.92
C TRP A 55 -3.98 -14.33 4.94
N GLN A 56 -3.30 -14.40 6.09
CA GLN A 56 -2.09 -15.20 6.24
C GLN A 56 -2.35 -16.69 5.98
N GLU A 57 -3.42 -17.27 6.54
CA GLU A 57 -3.74 -18.69 6.33
C GLU A 57 -3.92 -19.03 4.85
N VAL A 58 -4.65 -18.18 4.11
CA VAL A 58 -4.89 -18.38 2.68
C VAL A 58 -3.65 -18.07 1.83
N SER A 59 -2.80 -17.15 2.29
CA SER A 59 -1.60 -16.71 1.54
C SER A 59 -0.38 -17.57 1.77
N ARG A 60 -0.43 -18.51 2.73
CA ARG A 60 0.66 -19.44 3.00
C ARG A 60 0.72 -20.49 1.90
N PRO A 61 1.85 -20.62 1.17
CA PRO A 61 2.05 -21.75 0.27
C PRO A 61 1.99 -23.05 1.08
N SER A 62 1.22 -24.03 0.60
CA SER A 62 1.15 -25.36 1.22
C SER A 62 2.47 -26.13 1.10
N ASP A 63 3.30 -25.78 0.11
CA ASP A 63 4.64 -26.29 -0.08
C ASP A 63 5.69 -25.16 0.08
N ARG A 64 6.69 -25.40 0.94
CA ARG A 64 7.82 -24.50 1.19
C ARG A 64 8.62 -24.22 -0.10
N SER A 65 8.58 -25.12 -1.09
CA SER A 65 9.23 -24.92 -2.40
C SER A 65 8.61 -23.75 -3.21
N GLN A 66 7.33 -23.47 -3.02
CA GLN A 66 6.58 -22.43 -3.75
C GLN A 66 6.63 -21.03 -3.09
N SER A 67 7.33 -20.89 -1.96
CA SER A 67 7.56 -19.60 -1.31
C SER A 67 8.40 -18.61 -2.14
N ARG A 68 9.08 -19.12 -3.19
CA ARG A 68 9.84 -18.32 -4.16
C ARG A 68 8.99 -17.82 -5.33
N ASP A 69 7.76 -18.32 -5.46
CA ASP A 69 6.81 -18.01 -6.53
C ASP A 69 5.66 -17.11 -6.05
N LEU A 70 5.78 -16.51 -4.85
CA LEU A 70 4.80 -15.53 -4.38
C LEU A 70 4.64 -14.46 -5.47
N PRO A 71 3.43 -14.28 -6.02
CA PRO A 71 3.21 -13.36 -7.11
C PRO A 71 3.69 -11.98 -6.66
N ASN A 72 4.65 -11.45 -7.41
CA ASN A 72 5.15 -10.10 -7.26
C ASN A 72 3.95 -9.15 -7.05
N TYR A 73 4.03 -8.30 -6.02
CA TYR A 73 3.00 -7.35 -5.57
C TYR A 73 2.08 -6.89 -6.72
N GLY A 74 0.91 -7.52 -6.84
CA GLY A 74 0.13 -7.42 -8.08
C GLY A 74 -1.38 -7.61 -7.96
N HIS A 75 -1.95 -7.76 -6.76
CA HIS A 75 -3.41 -7.74 -6.63
C HIS A 75 -3.93 -6.30 -6.58
N LYS A 76 -4.10 -5.68 -7.76
CA LYS A 76 -4.82 -4.41 -7.88
C LYS A 76 -6.29 -4.62 -7.50
N ARG A 77 -6.70 -4.15 -6.32
CA ARG A 77 -8.12 -3.84 -6.04
C ARG A 77 -8.37 -2.35 -6.33
N LYS A 78 -9.64 -1.99 -6.52
CA LYS A 78 -10.05 -0.60 -6.79
C LYS A 78 -9.63 0.30 -5.61
N PRO A 79 -8.94 1.43 -5.87
CA PRO A 79 -8.68 2.46 -4.86
C PRO A 79 -9.96 2.88 -4.13
N SER A 80 -9.85 3.24 -2.85
CA SER A 80 -10.93 3.92 -2.15
C SER A 80 -11.18 5.30 -2.76
N ALA A 81 -12.45 5.73 -2.81
CA ALA A 81 -12.82 7.03 -3.35
C ALA A 81 -12.34 8.15 -2.42
N ARG A 82 -11.80 9.23 -2.99
CA ARG A 82 -11.46 10.45 -2.26
C ARG A 82 -12.71 11.02 -1.57
N ASP A 83 -12.66 11.23 -0.26
CA ASP A 83 -13.72 11.91 0.51
C ASP A 83 -13.23 13.20 1.19
N SER A 84 -14.18 13.98 1.71
CA SER A 84 -13.99 15.32 2.25
C SER A 84 -13.35 15.36 3.65
N SER A 85 -13.04 14.21 4.26
CA SER A 85 -12.32 14.18 5.55
C SER A 85 -10.87 14.69 5.44
N TRP A 86 -10.35 14.86 4.22
CA TRP A 86 -9.02 15.37 3.94
C TRP A 86 -9.05 16.77 3.34
N THR A 87 -8.96 17.79 4.21
CA THR A 87 -8.45 19.11 3.80
C THR A 87 -7.31 19.55 4.71
N CYS A 88 -6.13 19.76 4.12
CA CYS A 88 -5.02 20.46 4.77
C CYS A 88 -5.36 21.96 4.80
N ALA A 89 -6.24 22.38 5.72
CA ALA A 89 -6.45 23.78 6.02
C ALA A 89 -5.35 24.26 6.97
N GLY A 90 -4.20 24.62 6.41
CA GLY A 90 -3.10 25.22 7.16
C GLY A 90 -1.78 25.13 6.40
N THR A 91 -1.33 26.25 5.85
CA THR A 91 0.05 26.41 5.40
C THR A 91 0.87 26.76 6.65
N PRO A 92 1.90 25.99 7.07
CA PRO A 92 2.78 26.43 8.13
C PRO A 92 3.59 27.63 7.62
N THR A 93 3.48 28.76 8.29
CA THR A 93 4.37 29.92 8.09
C THR A 93 5.78 29.51 8.51
N SER A 94 6.76 29.81 7.66
CA SER A 94 8.17 29.66 7.99
C SER A 94 8.57 30.76 8.97
N ASP A 95 9.13 30.38 10.12
CA ASP A 95 10.02 31.23 10.91
C ASP A 95 11.46 31.08 10.39
#